data_AF-A0A7S1WBR8-F1
#
_entry.id   AF-A0A7S1WBR8-F1
#
_cell.length_a   1.000
_cell.length_b   1.000
_cell.length_c   1.000
_cell.angle_alpha   90.00
_cell.angle_beta   90.00
_cell.angle_gamma   90.00
#
_symmetry.space_group_name_H-M   'P 1'
#
loop_
_entity.id
_entity.type
_entity.pdbx_description
1 polymer ?
#
loop_
_entity_poly.entity_id
_entity_poly.type
_entity_poly.pdbx_seq_one_letter_code
_entity_poly.pdbx_strand_id
1 'polypeptide(L)'
;QEQAGGWWQGDFAFPPAPWLGAMAMQAARQPAGLQYEGSWVELPIRVDKPVQSRPTRPCEVHLDTTVTCRSAGDVGCILFQNDYTASISVEQRLDASAACDLEPVVIVPSYNLMSDPHCEDDAQAWHAIYQSQFCQPLRDPSGSAGPAPRELNLRFHLSQPS
;
A
#
# COMPACT_ATOMS: atom_id res chain seq x y z
N GLN A 1 -9.09 -15.35 -47.83
CA GLN A 1 -10.10 -15.90 -46.91
C GLN A 1 -9.35 -16.30 -45.64
N GLU A 2 -9.87 -15.86 -44.51
CA GLU A 2 -9.17 -15.55 -43.25
C GLU A 2 -8.21 -16.60 -42.67
N GLN A 3 -7.07 -16.11 -42.19
CA GLN A 3 -6.29 -16.75 -41.12
C GLN A 3 -6.77 -16.15 -39.78
N ALA A 4 -7.48 -16.94 -38.98
CA ALA A 4 -7.62 -16.73 -37.54
C ALA A 4 -6.51 -17.58 -36.89
N GLY A 5 -5.56 -17.02 -36.15
CA GLY A 5 -5.81 -16.38 -34.87
C GLY A 5 -5.52 -17.40 -33.76
N GLY A 6 -4.28 -17.89 -33.71
CA GLY A 6 -3.78 -18.72 -32.60
C GLY A 6 -3.36 -17.82 -31.46
N TRP A 7 -4.17 -17.78 -30.41
CA TRP A 7 -3.95 -17.00 -29.21
C TRP A 7 -2.76 -17.57 -28.42
N TRP A 8 -1.89 -16.67 -27.98
CA TRP A 8 -0.66 -16.94 -27.26
C TRP A 8 -0.91 -17.70 -25.96
N GLN A 9 -0.32 -18.90 -25.84
CA GLN A 9 -0.02 -19.54 -24.56
C GLN A 9 1.31 -18.97 -24.08
N GLY A 10 1.24 -18.05 -23.13
CA GLY A 10 2.40 -17.57 -22.38
C GLY A 10 2.09 -17.69 -20.90
N ASP A 11 2.74 -18.64 -20.23
CA ASP A 11 2.85 -18.67 -18.78
C ASP A 11 3.41 -17.33 -18.29
N PHE A 12 2.56 -16.49 -17.71
CA PHE A 12 2.99 -15.32 -16.96
C PHE A 12 3.55 -15.81 -15.62
N ALA A 13 4.81 -16.24 -15.64
CA ALA A 13 5.60 -16.35 -14.43
C ALA A 13 5.80 -14.93 -13.87
N PHE A 14 4.99 -14.57 -12.87
CA PHE A 14 5.24 -13.38 -12.06
C PHE A 14 6.62 -13.52 -11.40
N PRO A 15 7.60 -12.66 -11.70
CA PRO A 15 8.80 -12.60 -10.88
C PRO A 15 8.39 -12.21 -9.45
N PRO A 16 9.05 -12.74 -8.41
CA PRO A 16 8.80 -12.33 -7.03
C PRO A 16 9.10 -10.84 -6.91
N ALA A 17 8.07 -10.01 -6.81
CA ALA A 17 8.11 -8.55 -6.86
C ALA A 17 9.20 -7.95 -5.95
N PRO A 18 10.33 -7.46 -6.50
CA PRO A 18 11.33 -6.74 -5.72
C PRO A 18 11.01 -5.24 -5.56
N TRP A 19 9.85 -4.76 -6.04
CA TRP A 19 9.56 -3.35 -6.31
C TRP A 19 8.66 -2.64 -5.29
N LEU A 20 8.27 -3.29 -4.18
CA LEU A 20 7.51 -2.69 -3.09
C LEU A 20 8.37 -2.54 -1.84
N GLY A 21 9.07 -1.42 -1.76
CA GLY A 21 9.64 -0.88 -0.52
C GLY A 21 8.61 0.02 0.16
N ALA A 22 7.67 -0.52 0.94
CA ALA A 22 6.74 0.30 1.71
C ALA A 22 7.51 1.01 2.84
N MET A 23 7.99 2.22 2.62
CA MET A 23 8.62 2.98 3.71
C MET A 23 7.54 3.62 4.56
N ALA A 24 7.41 3.20 5.81
CA ALA A 24 6.73 3.97 6.84
C ALA A 24 7.77 4.84 7.57
N MET A 25 7.40 6.05 8.02
CA MET A 25 8.41 7.04 8.46
C MET A 25 8.03 7.83 9.72
N GLN A 26 8.87 7.85 10.75
CA GLN A 26 8.52 8.45 12.06
C GLN A 26 8.68 9.97 12.08
N ALA A 27 7.56 10.71 12.11
CA ALA A 27 7.57 12.15 12.35
C ALA A 27 7.41 12.44 13.85
N ALA A 28 8.44 13.01 14.49
CA ALA A 28 8.33 13.49 15.87
C ALA A 28 7.33 14.66 15.93
N ARG A 29 6.21 14.49 16.64
CA ARG A 29 5.16 15.52 16.80
C ARG A 29 5.63 16.69 17.67
N GLN A 30 5.59 17.93 17.16
CA GLN A 30 5.50 19.17 17.95
C GLN A 30 4.65 20.25 17.25
N PRO A 31 4.10 21.24 18.00
CA PRO A 31 2.96 22.05 17.56
C PRO A 31 3.32 23.14 16.53
N ALA A 32 2.37 23.33 15.62
CA ALA A 32 2.17 24.38 14.60
C ALA A 32 3.29 25.43 14.37
N GLY A 33 3.92 25.34 13.18
CA GLY A 33 4.55 26.49 12.52
C GLY A 33 5.99 26.34 12.05
N LEU A 34 6.64 25.17 12.21
CA LEU A 34 8.07 25.00 11.93
C LEU A 34 8.34 24.05 10.76
N GLN A 35 9.37 24.38 10.00
CA GLN A 35 10.01 23.53 9.00
C GLN A 35 10.26 22.13 9.57
N TYR A 36 10.01 21.09 8.78
CA TYR A 36 10.32 19.71 9.14
C TYR A 36 11.84 19.52 9.19
N GLU A 37 12.49 19.87 10.29
CA GLU A 37 13.81 19.33 10.62
C GLU A 37 13.59 17.93 11.20
N GLY A 38 13.64 16.92 10.33
CA GLY A 38 13.52 15.52 10.71
C GLY A 38 14.32 14.64 9.75
N SER A 39 15.00 13.64 10.29
CA SER A 39 15.60 12.59 9.47
C SER A 39 14.54 11.57 9.10
N TRP A 40 14.38 11.30 7.81
CA TRP A 40 13.56 10.20 7.33
C TRP A 40 14.23 8.87 7.71
N VAL A 41 13.43 7.94 8.23
CA VAL A 41 13.88 6.59 8.58
C VAL A 41 12.98 5.60 7.88
N GLU A 42 13.58 4.66 7.17
CA GLU A 42 12.88 3.54 6.55
C GLU A 42 12.45 2.54 7.64
N LEU A 43 11.15 2.27 7.73
CA LEU A 43 10.63 1.24 8.61
C LEU A 43 10.68 -0.14 7.94
N PRO A 44 11.01 -1.21 8.68
CA PRO A 44 10.98 -2.56 8.15
C PRO A 44 9.59 -2.96 7.69
N ILE A 45 9.53 -3.56 6.51
CA ILE A 45 8.29 -4.04 5.91
C ILE A 45 8.43 -5.45 5.37
N ARG A 46 7.37 -6.23 5.57
CA ARG A 46 7.17 -7.52 4.92
C ARG A 46 5.99 -7.40 3.99
N VAL A 47 6.21 -7.75 2.73
CA VAL A 47 5.20 -7.73 1.68
C VAL A 47 4.86 -9.17 1.31
N ASP A 48 3.59 -9.53 1.42
CA ASP A 48 3.11 -10.86 1.03
C ASP A 48 2.96 -10.95 -0.51
N LYS A 49 2.66 -12.15 -1.02
CA LYS A 49 2.47 -12.33 -2.46
C LYS A 49 1.24 -11.54 -2.94
N PRO A 50 1.32 -10.85 -4.09
CA PRO A 50 0.15 -10.20 -4.67
C PRO A 50 -0.91 -11.25 -5.02
N VAL A 51 -2.16 -10.94 -4.69
CA VAL A 51 -3.30 -11.82 -4.95
C VAL A 51 -4.25 -11.10 -5.90
N GLN A 52 -4.47 -11.70 -7.07
CA GLN A 52 -5.44 -11.21 -8.03
C GLN A 52 -6.85 -11.63 -7.58
N SER A 53 -7.74 -10.66 -7.33
CA SER A 53 -9.12 -10.96 -6.94
C SER A 53 -9.98 -11.35 -8.14
N ARG A 54 -9.68 -10.80 -9.32
CA ARG A 54 -10.40 -11.05 -10.57
C ARG A 54 -9.44 -11.22 -11.75
N PRO A 55 -9.59 -12.29 -12.56
CA PRO A 55 -8.78 -12.49 -13.76
C PRO A 55 -9.20 -11.57 -14.93
N THR A 56 -10.36 -10.89 -14.81
CA THR A 56 -10.93 -10.03 -15.86
C THR A 56 -10.58 -8.56 -15.65
N ARG A 57 -10.30 -7.82 -16.72
CA ARG A 57 -10.05 -6.37 -16.69
C ARG A 57 -11.31 -5.59 -16.24
N PRO A 58 -11.18 -4.51 -15.45
CA PRO A 58 -9.94 -4.05 -14.80
C PRO A 58 -9.46 -5.06 -13.75
N CYS A 59 -8.17 -5.36 -13.79
CA CYS A 59 -7.58 -6.33 -12.88
C CYS A 59 -7.45 -5.68 -11.50
N GLU A 60 -8.14 -6.26 -10.52
CA GLU A 60 -8.01 -5.91 -9.12
C GLU A 60 -7.00 -6.85 -8.46
N VAL A 61 -5.94 -6.27 -7.90
CA VAL A 61 -4.89 -6.98 -7.17
C VAL A 61 -4.88 -6.44 -5.75
N HIS A 62 -4.74 -7.31 -4.75
CA HIS A 62 -4.48 -6.88 -3.39
C HIS A 62 -3.14 -7.42 -2.89
N LEU A 63 -2.54 -6.64 -2.00
CA LEU A 63 -1.25 -6.93 -1.39
C LEU A 63 -1.37 -6.69 0.10
N ASP A 64 -1.12 -7.72 0.89
CA ASP A 64 -1.00 -7.59 2.33
C ASP A 64 0.45 -7.25 2.70
N THR A 65 0.62 -6.27 3.57
CA THR A 65 1.92 -5.75 4.00
C THR A 65 1.92 -5.56 5.51
N THR A 66 2.94 -6.08 6.15
CA THR A 66 3.18 -5.88 7.59
C THR A 66 4.28 -4.85 7.78
N VAL A 67 3.96 -3.76 8.48
CA VAL A 67 4.91 -2.70 8.83
C VAL A 67 5.31 -2.83 10.28
N THR A 68 6.61 -2.93 10.55
CA THR A 68 7.13 -3.00 11.92
C THR A 68 7.52 -1.61 12.42
N CYS A 69 6.82 -1.09 13.44
CA CYS A 69 7.06 0.23 14.01
C CYS A 69 6.82 0.26 15.53
N ARG A 70 7.28 1.31 16.24
CA ARG A 70 7.01 1.41 17.69
C ARG A 70 5.57 1.85 17.97
N SER A 71 5.05 2.77 17.17
CA SER A 71 3.66 3.20 17.18
C SER A 71 3.16 3.47 15.77
N ALA A 72 1.87 3.27 15.54
CA ALA A 72 1.19 3.70 14.32
C ALA A 72 1.30 5.21 14.03
N GLY A 73 1.50 6.03 15.08
CA GLY A 73 1.79 7.45 14.94
C GLY A 73 3.16 7.73 14.31
N ASP A 74 4.04 6.74 14.28
CA ASP A 74 5.38 6.81 13.69
C ASP A 74 5.37 6.56 12.18
N VAL A 75 4.20 6.53 11.55
CA VAL A 75 4.06 6.38 10.11
C VAL A 75 3.59 7.71 9.52
N GLY A 76 4.52 8.42 8.91
CA GLY A 76 4.38 9.78 8.43
C GLY A 76 4.07 9.85 6.93
N CYS A 77 4.50 8.85 6.16
CA CYS A 77 4.05 8.66 4.78
C CYS A 77 4.19 7.18 4.37
N ILE A 78 3.57 6.85 3.25
CA ILE A 78 3.78 5.61 2.49
C ILE A 78 4.43 6.01 1.17
N LEU A 79 5.65 5.56 0.92
CA LEU A 79 6.37 5.77 -0.33
C LEU A 79 6.37 4.47 -1.15
N PHE A 80 6.08 4.55 -2.44
CA PHE A 80 6.12 3.40 -3.36
C PHE A 80 6.35 3.85 -4.80
N GLN A 81 6.84 2.94 -5.63
CA GLN A 81 6.92 3.13 -7.07
C GLN A 81 5.68 2.50 -7.72
N ASN A 82 5.04 3.24 -8.64
CA ASN A 82 3.93 2.71 -9.41
C ASN A 82 4.44 1.62 -10.36
N ASP A 83 3.63 0.58 -10.57
CA ASP A 83 3.85 -0.46 -11.57
C ASP A 83 2.57 -0.65 -12.37
N TYR A 84 2.28 0.30 -13.26
CA TYR A 84 1.10 0.30 -14.12
C TYR A 84 -0.24 0.18 -13.36
N THR A 85 -0.31 0.76 -12.17
CA THR A 85 -1.56 0.84 -11.38
C THR A 85 -2.20 2.20 -11.61
N ALA A 86 -3.49 2.20 -11.96
CA ALA A 86 -4.26 3.44 -12.17
C ALA A 86 -4.66 4.09 -10.85
N SER A 87 -5.05 3.29 -9.86
CA SER A 87 -5.43 3.78 -8.53
C SER A 87 -5.07 2.80 -7.42
N ILE A 88 -4.79 3.33 -6.23
CA ILE A 88 -4.52 2.58 -5.01
C ILE A 88 -5.52 2.93 -3.92
N SER A 89 -5.99 1.95 -3.16
CA SER A 89 -6.61 2.19 -1.85
C SER A 89 -5.86 1.41 -0.78
N VAL A 90 -5.86 1.94 0.44
CA VAL A 90 -5.13 1.35 1.57
C VAL A 90 -6.09 1.17 2.73
N GLU A 91 -6.16 -0.08 3.19
CA GLU A 91 -6.93 -0.47 4.38
C GLU A 91 -5.97 -0.95 5.45
N GLN A 92 -6.30 -0.67 6.71
CA GLN A 92 -5.65 -1.27 7.86
C GLN A 92 -6.52 -2.41 8.39
N ARG A 93 -5.92 -3.58 8.52
CA ARG A 93 -6.50 -4.72 9.22
C ARG A 93 -6.09 -4.66 10.67
N LEU A 94 -7.07 -4.52 11.56
CA LEU A 94 -6.85 -4.61 13.00
C LEU A 94 -6.98 -6.07 13.40
N ASP A 95 -6.03 -6.57 14.18
CA ASP A 95 -6.08 -7.95 14.65
C ASP A 95 -7.38 -8.17 15.43
N ALA A 96 -8.22 -9.07 14.91
CA ALA A 96 -9.43 -9.50 15.57
C ALA A 96 -9.01 -10.22 16.86
N SER A 97 -9.11 -9.55 18.00
CA SER A 97 -9.03 -10.19 19.30
C SER A 97 -10.22 -11.14 19.46
N ALA A 98 -10.11 -12.37 18.94
CA ALA A 98 -10.89 -13.62 19.14
C ALA A 98 -12.44 -13.58 19.23
N ALA A 99 -13.08 -12.41 19.28
CA ALA A 99 -14.47 -12.23 19.67
C ALA A 99 -15.22 -11.20 18.80
N CYS A 100 -14.51 -10.37 18.03
CA CYS A 100 -15.11 -9.45 17.08
C CYS A 100 -14.33 -9.47 15.78
N ASP A 101 -14.96 -9.91 14.69
CA ASP A 101 -14.50 -9.62 13.33
C ASP A 101 -14.55 -8.10 13.16
N LEU A 102 -13.40 -7.44 13.32
CA LEU A 102 -13.30 -6.01 13.10
C LEU A 102 -13.20 -5.78 11.59
N GLU A 103 -14.14 -4.99 11.08
CA GLU A 103 -14.14 -4.55 9.68
C GLU A 103 -12.82 -3.84 9.34
N PRO A 104 -12.24 -4.11 8.15
CA PRO A 104 -11.08 -3.38 7.65
C PRO A 104 -11.35 -1.87 7.66
N VAL A 105 -10.32 -1.14 8.05
CA VAL A 105 -10.43 0.29 8.26
C VAL A 105 -9.75 1.03 7.11
N VAL A 106 -10.51 1.75 6.29
CA VAL A 106 -9.96 2.50 5.15
C VAL A 106 -9.09 3.66 5.66
N ILE A 107 -7.81 3.64 5.31
CA ILE A 107 -6.83 4.67 5.65
C ILE A 107 -6.67 5.66 4.50
N VAL A 108 -6.54 5.13 3.29
CA VAL A 108 -6.47 5.91 2.07
C VAL A 108 -7.60 5.43 1.15
N PRO A 109 -8.55 6.31 0.79
CA PRO A 109 -9.58 5.97 -0.18
C PRO A 109 -8.94 5.83 -1.56
N SER A 110 -9.72 5.52 -2.60
CA SER A 110 -9.18 5.42 -3.96
C SER A 110 -8.38 6.67 -4.34
N TYR A 111 -7.07 6.50 -4.51
CA TYR A 111 -6.10 7.52 -4.84
C TYR A 111 -5.58 7.26 -6.25
N ASN A 112 -5.82 8.19 -7.17
CA ASN A 112 -5.38 8.06 -8.55
C ASN A 112 -3.86 8.27 -8.63
N LEU A 113 -3.19 7.33 -9.29
CA LEU A 113 -1.74 7.34 -9.50
C LEU A 113 -1.38 7.88 -10.87
N MET A 114 -2.23 7.62 -11.88
CA MET A 114 -2.00 8.04 -13.26
C MET A 114 -2.97 9.15 -13.63
N SER A 115 -2.46 10.22 -14.23
CA SER A 115 -3.31 11.25 -14.85
C SER A 115 -3.81 10.78 -16.22
N ASP A 116 -2.94 10.09 -16.96
CA ASP A 116 -3.26 9.43 -18.23
C ASP A 116 -2.85 7.94 -18.17
N PRO A 117 -3.81 7.00 -18.27
CA PRO A 117 -3.55 5.56 -18.30
C PRO A 117 -2.58 5.08 -19.40
N HIS A 118 -2.37 5.87 -20.45
CA HIS A 118 -1.48 5.55 -21.57
C HIS A 118 -0.08 6.16 -21.46
N CYS A 119 0.19 6.93 -20.40
CA CYS A 119 1.50 7.53 -20.14
C CYS A 119 2.39 6.57 -19.34
N GLU A 120 3.49 6.11 -19.94
CA GLU A 120 4.45 5.20 -19.28
C GLU A 120 5.19 5.89 -18.11
N ASP A 121 5.46 7.19 -18.23
CA ASP A 121 6.12 7.96 -17.17
C ASP A 121 5.28 7.98 -15.88
N ASP A 122 3.95 8.13 -16.01
CA ASP A 122 3.00 8.04 -14.88
C ASP A 122 2.93 6.61 -14.32
N ALA A 123 3.08 5.60 -15.18
CA ALA A 123 2.99 4.20 -14.80
C ALA A 123 4.17 3.73 -13.93
N GLN A 124 5.29 4.44 -13.96
CA GLN A 124 6.54 4.11 -13.26
C GLN A 124 6.98 5.20 -12.26
N ALA A 125 6.14 6.22 -12.05
CA ALA A 125 6.42 7.34 -11.15
C ALA A 125 6.49 6.90 -9.68
N TRP A 126 7.28 7.64 -8.89
CA TRP A 126 7.30 7.51 -7.44
C TRP A 126 6.17 8.31 -6.81
N HIS A 127 5.47 7.70 -5.85
CA HIS A 127 4.38 8.31 -5.12
C HIS A 127 4.63 8.27 -3.62
N ALA A 128 4.31 9.37 -2.96
CA ALA A 128 4.28 9.49 -1.51
C ALA A 128 2.87 9.88 -1.06
N ILE A 129 2.29 9.09 -0.15
CA ILE A 129 1.02 9.42 0.50
C ILE A 129 1.33 9.77 1.95
N TYR A 130 1.26 11.05 2.27
CA TYR A 130 1.54 11.56 3.61
C TYR A 130 0.39 11.28 4.58
N GLN A 131 0.71 11.21 5.87
CA GLN A 131 -0.28 10.99 6.93
C GLN A 131 -1.42 12.01 6.91
N SER A 132 -1.15 13.25 6.47
CA SER A 132 -2.17 14.28 6.30
C SER A 132 -3.18 14.00 5.19
N GLN A 133 -2.87 13.09 4.26
CA GLN A 133 -3.75 12.63 3.19
C GLN A 133 -4.57 11.40 3.60
N PHE A 134 -4.33 10.83 4.79
CA PHE A 134 -5.12 9.71 5.28
C PHE A 134 -6.49 10.22 5.72
N CYS A 135 -7.56 9.51 5.34
CA CYS A 135 -8.91 9.80 5.84
C CYS A 135 -9.00 9.67 7.37
N GLN A 136 -8.11 8.88 7.95
CA GLN A 136 -8.01 8.67 9.38
C GLN A 136 -6.62 8.14 9.76
N PRO A 137 -6.16 8.41 10.99
CA PRO A 137 -4.85 7.95 11.43
C PRO A 137 -4.80 6.42 11.52
N LEU A 138 -3.60 5.88 11.30
CA LEU A 138 -3.28 4.49 11.59
C LEU A 138 -3.44 4.21 13.09
N ARG A 139 -3.89 3.01 13.43
CA ARG A 139 -4.14 2.59 14.80
C ARG A 139 -3.17 1.49 15.21
N ASP A 140 -2.77 1.50 16.47
CA ASP A 140 -1.96 0.41 17.01
C ASP A 140 -2.83 -0.86 17.19
N PRO A 141 -2.27 -2.07 16.98
CA PRO A 141 -2.97 -3.31 17.27
C PRO A 141 -3.32 -3.39 18.76
N SER A 142 -4.54 -3.81 19.08
CA SER A 142 -5.03 -3.92 20.45
C SER A 142 -4.20 -4.92 21.26
N GLY A 143 -3.72 -4.52 22.45
CA GLY A 143 -2.95 -5.37 23.36
C GLY A 143 -1.45 -5.10 23.41
N SER A 144 -0.92 -4.20 22.56
CA SER A 144 0.50 -3.84 22.56
C SER A 144 0.80 -2.64 23.48
N ALA A 145 0.62 -2.79 24.79
CA ALA A 145 0.99 -1.75 25.76
C ALA A 145 2.49 -1.73 26.10
N GLY A 146 3.29 -2.61 25.49
CA GLY A 146 4.71 -2.78 25.79
C GLY A 146 5.66 -1.99 24.87
N PRO A 147 6.96 -1.93 25.20
CA PRO A 147 8.00 -1.31 24.37
C PRO A 147 8.39 -2.15 23.14
N ALA A 148 7.72 -3.27 22.92
CA ALA A 148 8.00 -4.17 21.81
C ALA A 148 7.59 -3.54 20.47
N PRO A 149 8.32 -3.81 19.38
CA PRO A 149 7.91 -3.40 18.05
C PRO A 149 6.52 -3.99 17.74
N ARG A 150 5.70 -3.17 17.10
CA ARG A 150 4.32 -3.48 16.70
C ARG A 150 4.30 -3.78 15.21
N GLU A 151 3.40 -4.68 14.84
CA GLU A 151 3.13 -5.02 13.45
C GLU A 151 1.81 -4.37 13.04
N LEU A 152 1.85 -3.49 12.05
CA LEU A 152 0.66 -2.93 11.41
C LEU A 152 0.38 -3.73 10.16
N ASN A 153 -0.81 -4.31 10.07
CA ASN A 153 -1.24 -5.03 8.87
C ASN A 153 -2.00 -4.08 7.95
N LEU A 154 -1.41 -3.76 6.81
CA LEU A 154 -1.98 -2.94 5.76
C LEU A 154 -2.32 -3.80 4.55
N ARG A 155 -3.44 -3.50 3.92
CA ARG A 155 -3.85 -4.08 2.65
C ARG A 155 -3.92 -2.99 1.61
N PHE A 156 -3.12 -3.13 0.56
CA PHE A 156 -3.15 -2.27 -0.60
C PHE A 156 -4.02 -2.93 -1.66
N HIS A 157 -5.02 -2.22 -2.16
CA HIS A 157 -5.80 -2.63 -3.33
C HIS A 157 -5.35 -1.79 -4.51
N LEU A 158 -4.93 -2.47 -5.57
CA LEU A 158 -4.37 -1.91 -6.78
C LEU A 158 -5.33 -2.19 -7.93
N SER A 159 -5.76 -1.14 -8.63
CA SER A 159 -6.58 -1.26 -9.83
C SER A 159 -5.73 -0.96 -11.06
N GLN A 160 -5.63 -1.93 -11.97
CA GLN A 160 -4.95 -1.72 -13.24
C GLN A 160 -5.91 -1.17 -14.30
N PRO A 161 -5.45 -0.26 -15.17
CA PRO A 161 -6.26 0.24 -16.27
C PRO A 161 -6.64 -0.89 -17.24
N SER A 162 -7.80 -0.71 -17.89
CA SER A 162 -8.37 -1.64 -18.87
C SER A 162 -7.79 -1.46 -20.26
#